data_AF-A0A2M7JJC3-F1
#
_entry.id   AF-A0A2M7JJC3-F1
#
_cell.length_a   1.000
_cell.length_b   1.000
_cell.length_c   1.000
_cell.angle_alpha   90.00
_cell.angle_beta   90.00
_cell.angle_gamma   90.00
#
_symmetry.space_group_name_H-M   'P 1'
#
loop_
_entity.id
_entity.type
_entity.pdbx_description
1 polymer ?
#
loop_
_entity_poly.entity_id
_entity_poly.type
_entity_poly.pdbx_seq_one_letter_code
_entity_poly.pdbx_strand_id
1 'polypeptide(L)'
;MQEQSSRAALVLSEDYLEHKPGHTHPEHPNRLVSIHRMIDSCFKEVFPVITPALATLEQLELVHTPTYIKKVMKTAEQPSTSLAPDTPASSRTYHCAWLAVGGCIKALDCLLSGEFDSCFALVRPPGHHAQRDRAGGFCVFNNLAV
;
A
#
# COMPACT_ATOMS: atom_id res chain seq x y z
N MET A 1 -30.35 -22.27 -11.82
CA MET A 1 -29.05 -21.78 -11.31
C MET A 1 -29.22 -20.29 -11.08
N GLN A 2 -29.25 -19.84 -9.84
CA GLN A 2 -29.14 -18.40 -9.56
C GLN A 2 -27.69 -18.02 -9.84
N GLU A 3 -27.46 -17.04 -10.73
CA GLU A 3 -26.16 -16.39 -10.84
C GLU A 3 -25.82 -15.80 -9.48
N GLN A 4 -24.86 -16.42 -8.80
CA GLN A 4 -24.35 -15.89 -7.56
C GLN A 4 -23.47 -14.69 -7.95
N SER A 5 -24.00 -13.48 -7.77
CA SER A 5 -23.28 -12.24 -8.08
C SER A 5 -21.95 -12.25 -7.32
N SER A 6 -20.83 -12.17 -8.06
CA SER A 6 -19.47 -12.12 -7.48
C SER A 6 -19.36 -10.96 -6.49
N ARG A 7 -18.93 -11.25 -5.26
CA ARG A 7 -18.73 -10.25 -4.21
C ARG A 7 -17.32 -9.69 -4.32
N ALA A 8 -17.20 -8.44 -4.77
CA ALA A 8 -15.92 -7.74 -4.85
C ALA A 8 -15.82 -6.66 -3.76
N ALA A 9 -14.61 -6.45 -3.22
CA ALA A 9 -14.34 -5.39 -2.23
C ALA A 9 -13.11 -4.55 -2.60
N LEU A 10 -13.07 -3.33 -2.06
CA LEU A 10 -11.94 -2.42 -2.20
C LEU A 10 -11.23 -2.28 -0.85
N VAL A 11 -9.91 -2.47 -0.82
CA VAL A 11 -9.08 -2.13 0.34
C VAL A 11 -8.42 -0.79 0.09
N LEU A 12 -8.75 0.22 0.91
CA LEU A 12 -8.25 1.59 0.73
C LEU A 12 -8.10 2.32 2.07
N SER A 13 -7.19 3.28 2.12
CA SER A 13 -7.02 4.22 3.24
C SER A 13 -6.56 5.58 2.72
N GLU A 14 -7.05 6.66 3.35
CA GLU A 14 -6.61 8.02 3.08
C GLU A 14 -5.16 8.25 3.55
N ASP A 15 -4.64 7.46 4.50
CA ASP A 15 -3.26 7.55 4.99
C ASP A 15 -2.23 7.35 3.87
N TYR A 16 -2.60 6.62 2.81
CA TYR A 16 -1.75 6.45 1.62
C TYR A 16 -1.42 7.76 0.90
N LEU A 17 -2.20 8.82 1.12
CA LEU A 17 -1.96 10.15 0.56
C LEU A 17 -0.85 10.90 1.30
N GLU A 18 -0.45 10.44 2.49
CA GLU A 18 0.60 11.09 3.30
C GLU A 18 2.03 10.77 2.83
N HIS A 19 2.23 9.72 2.04
CA HIS A 19 3.52 9.48 1.37
C HIS A 19 3.77 10.58 0.34
N LYS A 20 4.75 11.45 0.58
CA LYS A 20 4.99 12.65 -0.24
C LYS A 20 6.41 12.63 -0.82
N PRO A 21 6.63 11.94 -1.95
CA PRO A 21 7.94 11.82 -2.59
C PRO A 21 8.44 13.12 -3.24
N GLY A 22 7.57 14.12 -3.43
CA GLY A 22 7.89 15.41 -4.02
C GLY A 22 6.81 15.86 -4.99
N HIS A 23 6.73 17.18 -5.24
CA HIS A 23 5.62 17.78 -5.99
C HIS A 23 5.60 17.41 -7.48
N THR A 24 6.76 17.12 -8.06
CA THR A 24 6.93 16.77 -9.48
C THR A 24 7.14 15.27 -9.70
N HIS A 25 7.15 14.47 -8.63
CA HIS A 25 7.41 13.04 -8.73
C HIS A 25 6.22 12.31 -9.35
N PRO A 26 6.41 11.39 -10.32
CA PRO A 26 5.29 10.73 -11.00
C PRO A 26 4.48 9.81 -10.07
N GLU A 27 5.12 9.19 -9.09
CA GLU A 27 4.45 8.48 -8.01
C GLU A 27 3.90 9.52 -7.01
N HIS A 28 2.72 10.08 -7.28
CA HIS A 28 2.14 11.21 -6.52
C HIS A 28 0.81 10.82 -5.83
N PRO A 29 0.44 11.40 -4.66
CA PRO A 29 -0.86 11.17 -4.03
C PRO A 29 -2.06 11.32 -4.97
N ASN A 30 -1.96 12.23 -5.94
CA ASN A 30 -3.02 12.46 -6.93
C ASN A 30 -3.40 11.21 -7.75
N ARG A 31 -2.51 10.21 -7.86
CA ARG A 31 -2.83 8.92 -8.48
C ARG A 31 -4.01 8.26 -7.76
N LEU A 32 -3.99 8.22 -6.42
CA LEU A 32 -5.08 7.66 -5.62
C LEU A 32 -6.25 8.64 -5.51
N VAL A 33 -6.02 9.94 -5.35
CA VAL A 33 -7.12 10.94 -5.31
C VAL A 33 -8.01 10.86 -6.55
N SER A 34 -7.44 10.72 -7.74
CA SER A 34 -8.22 10.57 -8.96
C SER A 34 -9.05 9.28 -8.98
N ILE A 35 -8.50 8.18 -8.45
CA ILE A 35 -9.22 6.89 -8.36
C ILE A 35 -10.33 6.96 -7.30
N HIS A 36 -10.06 7.54 -6.13
CA HIS A 36 -11.05 7.72 -5.06
C HIS A 36 -12.24 8.54 -5.57
N ARG A 37 -12.00 9.64 -6.30
CA ARG A 37 -13.06 10.44 -6.92
C ARG A 37 -13.93 9.63 -7.88
N MET A 38 -13.33 8.79 -8.71
CA MET A 38 -14.06 7.91 -9.64
C MET A 38 -14.89 6.87 -8.88
N ILE A 39 -14.33 6.27 -7.83
CA ILE A 39 -15.04 5.30 -6.97
C ILE A 39 -16.24 5.98 -6.32
N ASP A 40 -16.04 7.15 -5.71
CA ASP A 40 -17.09 7.92 -5.05
C ASP A 40 -18.23 8.30 -6.01
N SER A 41 -17.91 8.64 -7.27
CA SER A 41 -18.91 9.05 -8.26
C SER A 41 -19.64 7.88 -8.94
N CYS A 42 -18.98 6.73 -9.11
CA CYS A 42 -19.48 5.67 -9.98
C CYS A 42 -19.73 4.33 -9.28
N PHE A 43 -19.03 4.06 -8.16
CA PHE A 43 -18.93 2.73 -7.57
C PHE A 43 -19.12 2.67 -6.04
N LYS A 44 -19.44 3.79 -5.40
CA LYS A 44 -19.54 3.90 -3.94
C LYS A 44 -20.49 2.89 -3.31
N GLU A 45 -21.65 2.68 -3.93
CA GLU A 45 -22.68 1.73 -3.48
C GLU A 45 -22.54 0.35 -4.12
N VAL A 46 -21.50 0.16 -4.96
CA VAL A 46 -21.26 -1.10 -5.69
C VAL A 46 -20.26 -1.98 -4.95
N PHE A 47 -19.20 -1.40 -4.41
CA PHE A 47 -18.15 -2.16 -3.73
C PHE A 47 -18.02 -1.71 -2.27
N PRO A 48 -18.16 -2.62 -1.30
CA PRO A 48 -17.81 -2.31 0.08
C PRO A 48 -16.33 -1.95 0.21
N VAL A 49 -16.07 -1.01 1.11
CA VAL A 49 -14.74 -0.52 1.43
C VAL A 49 -14.25 -1.17 2.73
N ILE A 50 -13.03 -1.69 2.69
CA ILE A 50 -12.36 -2.32 3.81
C ILE A 50 -11.15 -1.47 4.19
N THR A 51 -11.10 -1.06 5.45
CA THR A 51 -9.94 -0.35 5.99
C THR A 51 -8.79 -1.32 6.25
N PRO A 52 -7.58 -1.07 5.72
CA PRO A 52 -6.40 -1.89 5.99
C PRO A 52 -5.92 -1.72 7.43
N ALA A 53 -5.17 -2.71 7.91
CA ALA A 53 -4.36 -2.60 9.13
C ALA A 53 -2.88 -2.60 8.76
N LEU A 54 -2.01 -2.17 9.67
CA LEU A 54 -0.57 -2.37 9.50
C LEU A 54 -0.26 -3.86 9.49
N ALA A 55 0.67 -4.28 8.61
CA ALA A 55 1.29 -5.60 8.72
C ALA A 55 1.99 -5.76 10.09
N THR A 56 2.25 -6.98 10.53
CA THR A 56 3.13 -7.20 11.70
C THR A 56 4.59 -7.04 11.29
N LEU A 57 5.48 -6.86 12.28
CA LEU A 57 6.91 -6.82 12.00
C LEU A 57 7.39 -8.17 11.44
N GLU A 58 6.89 -9.26 11.99
CA GLU A 58 7.21 -10.63 11.57
C GLU A 58 6.83 -10.86 10.10
N GLN A 59 5.69 -10.33 9.65
CA GLN A 59 5.28 -10.38 8.25
C GLN A 59 6.28 -9.65 7.35
N LEU A 60 6.69 -8.42 7.71
CA LEU A 60 7.72 -7.70 6.95
C LEU A 60 9.05 -8.46 6.91
N GLU A 61 9.43 -9.11 8.01
CA GLU A 61 10.69 -9.86 8.14
C GLU A 61 10.72 -11.16 7.31
N LEU A 62 9.57 -11.65 6.80
CA LEU A 62 9.53 -12.76 5.84
C LEU A 62 10.31 -12.46 4.55
N VAL A 63 10.31 -11.19 4.13
CA VAL A 63 10.96 -10.75 2.89
C VAL A 63 12.12 -9.81 3.15
N HIS A 64 11.94 -8.88 4.09
CA HIS A 64 12.86 -7.77 4.30
C HIS A 64 13.79 -7.99 5.48
N THR A 65 15.04 -7.54 5.35
CA THR A 65 15.98 -7.63 6.47
C THR A 65 15.58 -6.68 7.61
N PRO A 66 15.82 -7.05 8.89
CA PRO A 66 15.56 -6.16 10.02
C PRO A 66 16.32 -4.82 9.90
N THR A 67 17.53 -4.85 9.33
CA THR A 67 18.33 -3.65 9.06
C THR A 67 17.65 -2.73 8.05
N TYR A 68 17.06 -3.28 7.00
CA TYR A 68 16.34 -2.50 5.99
C TYR A 68 15.04 -1.91 6.55
N ILE A 69 14.27 -2.69 7.31
CA ILE A 69 13.06 -2.20 7.99
C ILE A 69 13.41 -1.02 8.90
N LYS A 70 14.47 -1.14 9.71
CA LYS A 70 14.97 -0.02 10.54
C LYS A 70 15.39 1.20 9.70
N LYS A 71 16.02 1.00 8.54
CA LYS A 71 16.36 2.10 7.62
C LYS A 71 15.10 2.82 7.13
N VAL A 72 14.04 2.10 6.77
CA VAL A 72 12.75 2.68 6.36
C VAL A 72 12.09 3.41 7.52
N MET A 73 12.08 2.84 8.74
CA MET A 73 11.51 3.50 9.92
C MET A 73 12.17 4.86 10.23
N LYS A 74 13.48 4.98 10.00
CA LYS A 74 14.21 6.25 10.19
C LYS A 74 13.72 7.39 9.30
N THR A 75 12.96 7.12 8.22
CA THR A 75 12.36 8.22 7.45
C THR A 75 11.38 9.04 8.30
N ALA A 76 10.82 8.48 9.39
CA ALA A 76 9.92 9.18 10.31
C ALA A 76 10.51 10.48 10.87
N GLU A 77 11.82 10.52 11.06
CA GLU A 77 12.56 11.63 11.66
C GLU A 77 12.96 12.70 10.64
N GLN A 78 12.68 12.47 9.35
CA GLN A 78 13.16 13.30 8.25
C GLN A 78 11.98 13.91 7.50
N PRO A 79 11.85 15.25 7.43
CA PRO A 79 10.82 15.89 6.62
C PRO A 79 10.88 15.47 5.13
N SER A 80 12.10 15.29 4.63
CA SER A 80 12.40 14.76 3.31
C SER A 80 13.72 14.00 3.33
N THR A 81 13.77 12.86 2.64
CA THR A 81 14.97 12.04 2.47
C THR A 81 14.83 11.21 1.20
N SER A 82 15.78 10.30 0.95
CA SER A 82 15.73 9.39 -0.18
C SER A 82 16.22 8.01 0.21
N LEU A 83 15.43 6.98 -0.11
CA LEU A 83 15.76 5.59 0.16
C LEU A 83 16.60 4.96 -0.97
N ALA A 84 16.42 5.48 -2.18
CA ALA A 84 17.16 5.18 -3.41
C ALA A 84 17.03 6.38 -4.39
N PRO A 85 17.89 6.55 -5.42
CA PRO A 85 17.87 7.74 -6.28
C PRO A 85 16.50 8.09 -6.89
N ASP A 86 15.71 7.06 -7.21
CA ASP A 86 14.35 7.18 -7.75
C ASP A 86 13.26 7.06 -6.68
N THR A 87 13.59 6.80 -5.42
CA THR A 87 12.62 6.50 -4.35
C THR A 87 12.77 7.51 -3.20
N PRO A 88 12.39 8.77 -3.44
CA PRO A 88 12.35 9.79 -2.40
C PRO A 88 11.26 9.48 -1.36
N ALA A 89 11.47 9.96 -0.13
CA ALA A 89 10.63 9.68 1.01
C ALA A 89 10.39 10.94 1.86
N SER A 90 9.26 10.96 2.53
CA SER A 90 8.85 11.93 3.55
C SER A 90 8.68 11.26 4.93
N SER A 91 8.45 12.06 5.97
CA SER A 91 8.23 11.60 7.34
C SER A 91 7.12 10.56 7.50
N ARG A 92 6.11 10.54 6.62
CA ARG A 92 5.00 9.57 6.66
C ARG A 92 5.22 8.34 5.78
N THR A 93 6.31 8.29 5.01
CA THR A 93 6.56 7.21 4.03
C THR A 93 6.66 5.84 4.68
N TYR A 94 7.36 5.72 5.81
CA TYR A 94 7.46 4.44 6.52
C TYR A 94 6.08 3.88 6.88
N HIS A 95 5.19 4.74 7.39
CA HIS A 95 3.86 4.35 7.83
C HIS A 95 2.97 3.95 6.65
N CYS A 96 2.95 4.75 5.58
CA CYS A 96 2.20 4.43 4.36
C CYS A 96 2.70 3.13 3.72
N ALA A 97 4.02 2.91 3.64
CA ALA A 97 4.60 1.69 3.08
C ALA A 97 4.24 0.45 3.90
N TRP A 98 4.28 0.57 5.23
CA TRP A 98 3.88 -0.50 6.14
C TRP A 98 2.38 -0.83 6.00
N LEU A 99 1.54 0.21 5.91
CA LEU A 99 0.11 0.07 5.68
C LEU A 99 -0.21 -0.48 4.28
N ALA A 100 0.63 -0.22 3.28
CA ALA A 100 0.45 -0.73 1.92
C ALA A 100 0.62 -2.26 1.88
N VAL A 101 1.64 -2.78 2.59
CA VAL A 101 1.80 -4.23 2.79
C VAL A 101 0.59 -4.82 3.52
N GLY A 102 0.19 -4.20 4.63
CA GLY A 102 -0.96 -4.66 5.40
C GLY A 102 -2.30 -4.59 4.64
N GLY A 103 -2.45 -3.65 3.70
CA GLY A 103 -3.59 -3.60 2.79
C GLY A 103 -3.63 -4.77 1.79
N CYS A 104 -2.48 -5.18 1.26
CA CYS A 104 -2.39 -6.38 0.43
C CYS A 104 -2.70 -7.66 1.22
N ILE A 105 -2.18 -7.77 2.45
CA ILE A 105 -2.50 -8.89 3.35
C ILE A 105 -4.00 -8.91 3.67
N LYS A 106 -4.60 -7.76 4.01
CA LYS A 106 -6.03 -7.69 4.32
C LYS A 106 -6.89 -8.10 3.12
N ALA A 107 -6.50 -7.71 1.91
CA ALA A 107 -7.17 -8.18 0.69
C ALA A 107 -7.08 -9.71 0.54
N LEU A 108 -5.90 -10.29 0.79
CA LEU A 108 -5.70 -11.73 0.75
C LEU A 108 -6.53 -12.46 1.81
N ASP A 109 -6.58 -11.95 3.05
CA ASP A 109 -7.38 -12.52 4.13
C ASP A 109 -8.86 -12.60 3.76
N CYS A 110 -9.40 -11.55 3.13
CA CYS A 110 -10.79 -11.50 2.66
C CYS A 110 -11.09 -12.51 1.56
N LEU A 111 -10.11 -12.82 0.70
CA LEU A 111 -10.23 -13.86 -0.32
C LEU A 111 -10.17 -15.25 0.31
N LEU A 112 -9.19 -15.50 1.18
CA LEU A 112 -8.96 -16.80 1.80
C LEU A 112 -10.08 -17.20 2.78
N SER A 113 -10.73 -16.23 3.43
CA SER A 113 -11.88 -16.47 4.29
C SER A 113 -13.17 -16.78 3.51
N GLY A 114 -13.20 -16.53 2.20
CA GLY A 114 -14.42 -16.61 1.39
C GLY A 114 -15.43 -15.50 1.69
N GLU A 115 -15.02 -14.42 2.36
CA GLU A 115 -15.85 -13.24 2.58
C GLU A 115 -16.12 -12.50 1.26
N PHE A 116 -15.11 -12.46 0.39
CA PHE A 116 -15.20 -11.88 -0.95
C PHE A 116 -14.57 -12.81 -1.98
N ASP A 117 -15.11 -12.76 -3.21
CA ASP A 117 -14.63 -13.56 -4.33
C ASP A 117 -13.53 -12.81 -5.12
N SER A 118 -13.42 -11.49 -4.91
CA SER A 118 -12.39 -10.63 -5.49
C SER A 118 -12.11 -9.43 -4.59
N CYS A 119 -10.85 -9.01 -4.51
CA CYS A 119 -10.45 -7.81 -3.77
C CYS A 119 -9.48 -6.99 -4.61
N PHE A 120 -9.63 -5.66 -4.54
CA PHE A 120 -8.68 -4.73 -5.14
C PHE A 120 -8.06 -3.86 -4.05
N ALA A 121 -6.74 -3.99 -3.84
CA ALA A 121 -5.99 -3.20 -2.87
C ALA A 121 -5.43 -1.93 -3.52
N LEU A 122 -6.04 -0.77 -3.22
CA LEU A 122 -5.63 0.55 -3.70
C LEU A 122 -4.56 1.14 -2.79
N VAL A 123 -3.36 0.55 -2.84
CA VAL A 123 -2.28 0.87 -1.91
C VAL A 123 -1.23 1.81 -2.50
N ARG A 124 -0.57 2.58 -1.65
CA ARG A 124 0.57 3.43 -2.00
C ARG A 124 1.49 3.65 -0.79
N PRO A 125 2.83 3.58 -0.94
CA PRO A 125 3.63 3.37 -2.16
C PRO A 125 3.48 1.97 -2.81
N PRO A 126 3.88 1.81 -4.10
CA PRO A 126 3.92 0.50 -4.76
C PRO A 126 5.02 -0.39 -4.14
N GLY A 127 5.07 -1.68 -4.55
CA GLY A 127 5.99 -2.63 -3.91
C GLY A 127 6.84 -3.55 -4.79
N HIS A 128 6.44 -3.86 -6.02
CA HIS A 128 7.05 -4.96 -6.79
C HIS A 128 8.55 -4.82 -7.14
N HIS A 129 9.15 -3.63 -7.02
CA HIS A 129 10.57 -3.40 -7.26
C HIS A 129 11.42 -3.42 -5.98
N ALA A 130 10.79 -3.43 -4.80
CA ALA A 130 11.51 -3.49 -3.54
C ALA A 130 12.16 -4.87 -3.37
N GLN A 131 13.44 -4.86 -3.04
CA GLN A 131 14.24 -6.06 -2.79
C GLN A 131 14.33 -6.30 -1.28
N ARG A 132 14.91 -7.45 -0.91
CA ARG A 132 15.10 -7.88 0.48
C ARG A 132 15.71 -6.81 1.39
N ASP A 133 16.65 -6.01 0.90
CA ASP A 133 17.38 -5.00 1.69
C ASP A 133 17.47 -3.63 1.03
N ARG A 134 16.69 -3.38 -0.02
CA ARG A 134 16.81 -2.18 -0.85
C ARG A 134 15.49 -1.73 -1.48
N ALA A 135 15.25 -0.41 -1.41
CA ALA A 135 14.21 0.30 -2.15
C ALA A 135 14.62 0.52 -3.61
N GLY A 136 13.65 0.68 -4.50
CA GLY A 136 13.88 1.07 -5.90
C GLY A 136 12.59 1.08 -6.70
N GLY A 137 12.56 1.76 -7.83
CA GLY A 137 11.38 1.84 -8.68
C GLY A 137 10.16 2.38 -7.94
N PHE A 138 10.36 3.41 -7.10
CA PHE A 138 9.36 4.00 -6.20
C PHE A 138 8.89 3.08 -5.07
N CYS A 139 9.38 1.84 -5.00
CA CYS A 139 8.91 0.82 -4.09
C CYS A 139 9.75 0.80 -2.80
N VAL A 140 9.06 0.77 -1.66
CA VAL A 140 9.68 0.77 -0.33
C VAL A 140 9.69 -0.64 0.27
N PHE A 141 8.54 -1.27 0.45
CA PHE A 141 8.44 -2.68 0.79
C PHE A 141 7.78 -3.45 -0.36
N ASN A 142 8.04 -4.75 -0.45
CA ASN A 142 7.45 -5.58 -1.49
C ASN A 142 6.09 -6.10 -1.04
N ASN A 143 5.05 -5.30 -1.30
CA ASN A 143 3.67 -5.57 -0.88
C ASN A 143 3.11 -6.93 -1.32
N LEU A 144 3.64 -7.53 -2.41
CA LEU A 144 3.14 -8.79 -2.97
C LEU A 144 3.97 -10.01 -2.54
N ALA A 145 5.25 -9.81 -2.24
CA ALA A 145 6.12 -10.88 -1.78
C ALA A 145 5.92 -11.20 -0.30
N VAL A 146 5.55 -10.18 0.48
CA VAL A 146 5.13 -10.31 1.89
C VAL A 146 3.69 -10.84 1.91
#